data_AF-A0A937QP26-F1
#
_entry.id   AF-A0A937QP26-F1
#
_cell.length_a   1.000
_cell.length_b   1.000
_cell.length_c   1.000
_cell.angle_alpha   90.00
_cell.angle_beta   90.00
_cell.angle_gamma   90.00
#
_symmetry.space_group_name_H-M   'P 1'
#
loop_
_entity.id
_entity.type
_entity.pdbx_description
1 polymer ?
#
loop_
_entity_poly.entity_id
_entity_poly.type
_entity_poly.pdbx_seq_one_letter_code
_entity_poly.pdbx_strand_id
1 'polypeptide(L)'
;ALNMQSTYDPRQIKNIVPGNAYNHPALKQLFGLPQNWNWLEAQIDEKLDAGLKDVSPITHLTKDDPPVFILHYAAANKDGNIHHPNFGKHLKKAMDALGIECVRKMDTNFNSRNEQYAAQIQFLKKHFGIQ
;
A
#
# COMPACT_ATOMS: atom_id res chain seq x y z
N ALA A 1 7.52 2.51 5.82
CA ALA A 1 7.26 2.11 4.42
C ALA A 1 7.18 3.35 3.52
N LEU A 2 7.77 3.32 2.33
CA LEU A 2 7.80 4.43 1.37
C LEU A 2 6.97 4.08 0.12
N ASN A 3 6.05 4.94 -0.30
CA ASN A 3 5.26 4.79 -1.54
C ASN A 3 4.65 3.38 -1.72
N MET A 4 4.21 2.80 -0.60
CA MET A 4 3.81 1.40 -0.50
C MET A 4 2.44 1.14 -1.14
N GLN A 5 2.27 -0.09 -1.60
CA GLN A 5 0.98 -0.69 -1.92
C GLN A 5 0.53 -1.56 -0.76
N SER A 6 -0.71 -1.40 -0.32
CA SER A 6 -1.30 -2.25 0.71
C SER A 6 -1.90 -3.54 0.15
N THR A 7 -2.13 -3.61 -1.16
CA THR A 7 -2.67 -4.77 -1.85
C THR A 7 -2.11 -4.84 -3.27
N TYR A 8 -1.96 -6.06 -3.80
CA TYR A 8 -1.66 -6.31 -5.20
C TYR A 8 -2.85 -6.91 -5.95
N ASP A 9 -4.02 -6.98 -5.32
CA ASP A 9 -5.26 -7.43 -5.95
C ASP A 9 -5.85 -6.33 -6.85
N PRO A 10 -5.88 -6.50 -8.20
CA PRO A 10 -6.43 -5.51 -9.12
C PRO A 10 -7.88 -5.12 -8.81
N ARG A 11 -8.68 -6.05 -8.25
CA ARG A 11 -10.08 -5.81 -7.89
C ARG A 11 -10.19 -4.77 -6.77
N GLN A 12 -9.25 -4.78 -5.82
CA GLN A 12 -9.16 -3.78 -4.76
C GLN A 12 -8.50 -2.49 -5.25
N ILE A 13 -7.41 -2.58 -6.01
CA ILE A 13 -6.68 -1.42 -6.52
C ILE A 13 -7.60 -0.49 -7.32
N LYS A 14 -8.51 -1.05 -8.13
CA LYS A 14 -9.51 -0.30 -8.89
C LYS A 14 -10.36 0.63 -8.03
N ASN A 15 -10.61 0.26 -6.77
CA ASN A 15 -11.41 1.05 -5.83
C ASN A 15 -10.55 2.01 -4.98
N ILE A 16 -9.24 1.75 -4.89
CA ILE A 16 -8.31 2.52 -4.05
C ILE A 16 -7.69 3.68 -4.84
N VAL A 17 -7.29 3.43 -6.08
CA VAL A 17 -6.53 4.36 -6.91
C VAL A 17 -7.41 4.84 -8.06
N PRO A 18 -7.61 6.15 -8.26
CA PRO A 18 -8.32 6.65 -9.42
C PRO A 18 -7.56 6.30 -10.71
N GLY A 19 -8.27 6.14 -11.82
CA GLY A 19 -7.66 5.76 -13.10
C GLY A 19 -7.38 4.26 -13.22
N ASN A 20 -6.28 3.89 -13.88
CA ASN A 20 -6.03 2.53 -14.36
C ASN A 20 -4.88 1.79 -13.66
N ALA A 21 -4.55 2.16 -12.42
CA ALA A 21 -3.44 1.52 -11.67
C ALA A 21 -3.65 0.00 -11.49
N TYR A 22 -4.90 -0.46 -11.42
CA TYR A 22 -5.22 -1.89 -11.35
C TYR A 22 -4.75 -2.68 -12.58
N ASN A 23 -4.49 -2.01 -13.70
CA ASN A 23 -4.03 -2.61 -14.94
C ASN A 23 -2.51 -2.48 -15.15
N HIS A 24 -1.75 -2.16 -14.10
CA HIS A 24 -0.31 -1.97 -14.20
C HIS A 24 0.40 -3.26 -14.71
N PRO A 25 1.36 -3.15 -15.66
CA PRO A 25 2.04 -4.31 -16.26
C PRO A 25 2.66 -5.30 -15.26
N ALA A 26 3.23 -4.77 -14.17
CA ALA A 26 3.84 -5.58 -13.11
C ALA A 26 2.85 -6.52 -12.41
N LEU A 27 1.56 -6.15 -12.29
CA LEU A 27 0.55 -7.01 -11.68
C LEU A 27 0.29 -8.24 -12.55
N LYS A 28 0.25 -8.08 -13.87
CA LYS A 28 0.10 -9.21 -14.81
C LYS A 28 1.33 -10.10 -14.77
N GLN A 29 2.51 -9.50 -14.79
CA GLN A 29 3.78 -10.23 -14.72
C GLN A 29 3.92 -11.06 -13.45
N LEU A 30 3.47 -10.54 -12.29
CA LEU A 30 3.49 -11.25 -11.01
C LEU A 30 2.78 -12.61 -11.05
N PHE A 31 1.72 -12.72 -11.85
CA PHE A 31 0.94 -13.96 -12.03
C PHE A 31 1.26 -14.71 -13.32
N GLY A 32 2.30 -14.30 -14.05
CA GLY A 32 2.65 -14.91 -15.34
C GLY A 32 1.59 -14.71 -16.43
N LEU A 33 0.75 -13.68 -16.30
CA LEU A 33 -0.34 -13.38 -17.23
C LEU A 33 0.17 -12.57 -18.44
N PRO A 34 -0.44 -12.74 -19.62
CA PRO A 34 -0.04 -11.97 -20.79
C PRO A 34 -0.36 -10.48 -20.60
N GLN A 35 0.41 -9.59 -21.22
CA GLN A 35 0.27 -8.15 -21.01
C GLN A 35 -1.06 -7.58 -21.52
N ASN A 36 -1.72 -8.26 -22.45
CA ASN A 36 -3.08 -7.93 -22.92
C ASN A 36 -4.20 -8.52 -22.03
N TRP A 37 -3.87 -9.16 -20.90
CA TRP A 37 -4.87 -9.65 -19.94
C TRP A 37 -5.80 -8.52 -19.48
N ASN A 38 -7.12 -8.78 -19.46
CA ASN A 38 -8.13 -7.82 -19.05
C ASN A 38 -8.74 -8.22 -17.69
N TRP A 39 -8.34 -7.53 -16.63
CA TRP A 39 -8.85 -7.78 -15.27
C TRP A 39 -10.36 -7.57 -15.10
N LEU A 40 -11.03 -6.85 -16.02
CA LEU A 40 -12.46 -6.58 -15.94
C LEU A 40 -13.33 -7.69 -16.56
N GLU A 41 -12.76 -8.47 -17.47
CA GLU A 41 -13.47 -9.50 -18.24
C GLU A 41 -12.97 -10.92 -17.92
N ALA A 42 -11.77 -11.03 -17.37
CA ALA A 42 -11.17 -12.32 -17.07
C ALA A 42 -11.95 -13.11 -16.02
N GLN A 43 -12.11 -14.40 -16.28
CA GLN A 43 -12.51 -15.36 -15.26
C GLN A 43 -11.31 -15.61 -14.33
N ILE A 44 -11.50 -15.34 -13.05
CA ILE A 44 -10.50 -15.60 -12.01
C ILE A 44 -10.80 -16.98 -11.42
N ASP A 45 -9.92 -17.95 -11.70
CA ASP A 45 -10.02 -19.28 -11.09
C ASP A 45 -9.55 -19.27 -9.62
N GLU A 46 -9.78 -20.39 -8.92
CA GLU A 46 -9.44 -20.51 -7.49
C GLU A 46 -7.94 -20.33 -7.21
N LYS A 47 -7.09 -20.78 -8.14
CA LYS A 47 -5.63 -20.68 -7.99
C LYS A 47 -5.17 -19.23 -8.10
N LEU A 48 -5.68 -18.49 -9.08
CA LEU A 48 -5.38 -17.07 -9.26
C LEU A 48 -5.98 -16.25 -8.11
N ASP A 49 -7.20 -16.56 -7.66
CA ASP A 49 -7.80 -15.89 -6.50
C ASP A 49 -7.00 -16.10 -5.21
N ALA A 50 -6.56 -17.33 -4.95
CA ALA A 50 -5.69 -17.64 -3.81
C ALA A 50 -4.35 -16.88 -3.92
N GLY A 51 -3.73 -16.86 -5.10
CA GLY A 51 -2.50 -16.11 -5.34
C GLY A 51 -2.68 -14.60 -5.13
N LEU A 52 -3.76 -14.01 -5.64
CA LEU A 52 -4.08 -12.60 -5.47
C LEU A 52 -4.21 -12.21 -3.99
N LYS A 53 -4.84 -13.08 -3.20
CA LYS A 53 -4.95 -12.90 -1.75
C LYS A 53 -3.60 -13.05 -1.07
N ASP A 54 -2.83 -14.08 -1.41
CA ASP A 54 -1.56 -14.40 -0.77
C ASP A 54 -0.50 -13.31 -0.97
N VAL A 55 -0.39 -12.74 -2.17
CA VAL A 55 0.59 -11.67 -2.41
C VAL A 55 0.14 -10.30 -1.93
N SER A 56 -1.10 -10.14 -1.46
CA SER A 56 -1.65 -8.86 -1.04
C SER A 56 -1.45 -8.66 0.47
N PRO A 57 -0.54 -7.76 0.93
CA PRO A 57 -0.19 -7.69 2.35
C PRO A 57 -1.39 -7.44 3.30
N ILE A 58 -2.41 -6.71 2.83
CA ILE A 58 -3.61 -6.42 3.62
C ILE A 58 -4.38 -7.67 4.07
N THR A 59 -4.28 -8.80 3.36
CA THR A 59 -5.02 -10.04 3.69
C THR A 59 -4.39 -10.79 4.87
N HIS A 60 -3.13 -10.49 5.18
CA HIS A 60 -2.38 -11.09 6.28
C HIS A 60 -2.35 -10.23 7.54
N LEU A 61 -2.97 -9.04 7.50
CA LEU A 61 -2.97 -8.11 8.63
C LEU A 61 -3.77 -8.67 9.81
N THR A 62 -3.15 -8.75 10.97
CA THR A 62 -3.73 -9.20 12.23
C THR A 62 -3.47 -8.19 13.34
N LYS A 63 -4.21 -8.29 14.45
CA LYS A 63 -4.09 -7.37 15.60
C LYS A 63 -2.70 -7.37 16.28
N ASP A 64 -1.91 -8.41 16.04
CA ASP A 64 -0.59 -8.59 16.66
C ASP A 64 0.54 -7.99 15.79
N ASP A 65 0.20 -7.43 14.63
CA ASP A 65 1.16 -6.79 13.74
C ASP A 65 1.69 -5.46 14.31
N PRO A 66 2.94 -5.08 13.95
CA PRO A 66 3.58 -3.90 14.51
C PRO A 66 2.98 -2.58 13.99
N PRO A 67 3.13 -1.48 14.75
CA PRO A 67 2.86 -0.13 14.26
C PRO A 67 3.62 0.20 12.98
N VAL A 68 3.00 1.00 12.10
CA VAL A 68 3.58 1.38 10.81
C VAL A 68 3.67 2.88 10.63
N PHE A 69 4.85 3.37 10.24
CA PHE A 69 5.03 4.70 9.66
C PHE A 69 5.04 4.61 8.12
N ILE A 70 4.10 5.30 7.48
CA ILE A 70 3.96 5.37 6.02
C ILE A 70 4.33 6.77 5.55
N LEU A 71 5.21 6.84 4.57
CA LEU A 71 5.52 8.04 3.83
C LEU A 71 5.13 7.88 2.37
N HIS A 72 4.34 8.79 1.84
CA HIS A 72 4.07 8.91 0.40
C HIS A 72 4.57 10.23 -0.15
N TYR A 73 4.97 10.24 -1.42
CA TYR A 73 5.38 11.47 -2.10
C TYR A 73 4.23 12.09 -2.87
N ALA A 74 4.11 13.41 -2.83
CA ALA A 74 3.10 14.17 -3.57
C ALA A 74 3.20 13.93 -5.08
N ALA A 75 4.40 13.68 -5.59
CA ALA A 75 4.63 13.33 -6.99
C ALA A 75 3.90 12.03 -7.42
N ALA A 76 3.61 11.12 -6.48
CA ALA A 76 2.88 9.88 -6.71
C ALA A 76 1.34 10.05 -6.57
N ASN A 77 0.86 11.22 -6.12
CA ASN A 77 -0.56 11.54 -6.02
C ASN A 77 -1.15 11.91 -7.39
N LYS A 78 -1.13 10.95 -8.31
CA LYS A 78 -1.62 11.07 -9.68
C LYS A 78 -2.48 9.86 -10.03
N ASP A 79 -3.58 10.10 -10.72
CA ASP A 79 -4.45 9.04 -11.25
C ASP A 79 -3.62 8.02 -12.06
N GLY A 80 -3.92 6.73 -11.86
CA GLY A 80 -3.24 5.61 -12.50
C GLY A 80 -1.87 5.26 -11.91
N ASN A 81 -1.33 6.04 -10.98
CA ASN A 81 -0.02 5.75 -10.40
C ASN A 81 -0.08 4.59 -9.39
N ILE A 82 0.69 3.52 -9.60
CA ILE A 82 0.70 2.34 -8.71
C ILE A 82 1.32 2.63 -7.33
N HIS A 83 1.94 3.79 -7.12
CA HIS A 83 2.48 4.26 -5.85
C HIS A 83 1.56 5.27 -5.13
N HIS A 84 0.28 5.34 -5.51
CA HIS A 84 -0.66 6.35 -5.03
C HIS A 84 -0.81 6.39 -3.48
N PRO A 85 -0.88 7.58 -2.84
CA PRO A 85 -1.05 7.70 -1.40
C PRO A 85 -2.36 7.13 -0.83
N ASN A 86 -3.34 6.82 -1.68
CA ASN A 86 -4.57 6.16 -1.22
C ASN A 86 -4.31 4.75 -0.66
N PHE A 87 -3.24 4.06 -1.07
CA PHE A 87 -2.85 2.81 -0.45
C PHE A 87 -2.55 2.98 1.05
N GLY A 88 -1.93 4.10 1.43
CA GLY A 88 -1.68 4.44 2.83
C GLY A 88 -2.97 4.72 3.61
N LYS A 89 -3.97 5.34 2.97
CA LYS A 89 -5.29 5.53 3.58
C LYS A 89 -6.02 4.20 3.77
N HIS A 90 -5.92 3.31 2.78
CA HIS A 90 -6.50 1.98 2.81
C HIS A 90 -5.90 1.13 3.95
N LEU A 91 -4.56 1.07 4.05
CA LEU A 91 -3.90 0.36 5.15
C LEU A 91 -4.26 0.97 6.51
N LYS A 92 -4.21 2.30 6.63
CA LYS A 92 -4.56 2.98 7.89
C LYS A 92 -5.95 2.59 8.37
N LYS A 93 -6.95 2.58 7.49
CA LYS A 93 -8.32 2.17 7.85
C LYS A 93 -8.37 0.75 8.41
N ALA A 94 -7.64 -0.19 7.81
CA ALA A 94 -7.60 -1.57 8.27
C ALA A 94 -6.86 -1.72 9.61
N MET A 95 -5.72 -1.04 9.76
CA MET A 95 -4.95 -1.03 11.01
C MET A 95 -5.72 -0.39 12.16
N ASP A 96 -6.40 0.74 11.90
CA ASP A 96 -7.23 1.42 12.90
C ASP A 96 -8.37 0.51 13.40
N ALA A 97 -8.96 -0.32 12.52
CA ALA A 97 -10.00 -1.28 12.91
C ALA A 97 -9.49 -2.41 13.81
N LEU A 98 -8.18 -2.67 13.81
CA LEU A 98 -7.50 -3.65 14.66
C LEU A 98 -6.83 -3.01 15.90
N GLY A 99 -6.93 -1.69 16.05
CA GLY A 99 -6.29 -0.95 17.14
C GLY A 99 -4.77 -0.78 16.98
N ILE A 100 -4.23 -0.94 15.77
CA ILE A 100 -2.79 -0.84 15.49
C ILE A 100 -2.45 0.59 15.04
N GLU A 101 -1.42 1.19 15.64
CA GLU A 101 -0.98 2.53 15.26
C GLU A 101 -0.45 2.57 13.81
N CYS A 102 -1.09 3.40 12.99
CA CYS A 102 -0.65 3.70 11.62
C CYS A 102 -0.46 5.21 11.44
N VAL A 103 0.81 5.64 11.41
CA VAL A 103 1.19 7.03 11.16
C VAL A 103 1.38 7.23 9.66
N ARG A 104 0.47 7.98 9.03
CA ARG A 104 0.55 8.30 7.60
C ARG A 104 0.99 9.75 7.38
N LYS A 105 2.02 9.95 6.57
CA LYS A 105 2.55 11.27 6.18
C LYS A 105 2.77 11.35 4.68
N MET A 106 2.64 12.56 4.14
CA MET A 106 3.17 12.95 2.84
C MET A 106 4.53 13.62 3.02
N ASP A 107 5.40 13.61 2.02
CA ASP A 107 6.60 14.45 1.97
C ASP A 107 6.29 15.94 2.20
N THR A 108 5.19 16.43 1.64
CA THR A 108 4.70 17.80 1.81
C THR A 108 4.25 18.14 3.23
N ASN A 109 4.25 17.17 4.16
CA ASN A 109 4.05 17.46 5.59
C ASN A 109 5.32 17.93 6.31
N PHE A 110 6.46 17.99 5.62
CA PHE A 110 7.75 18.38 6.19
C PHE A 110 8.36 19.54 5.40
N ASN A 111 9.04 20.45 6.10
CA ASN A 111 9.73 21.57 5.45
C ASN A 111 11.09 21.17 4.88
N SER A 112 11.63 20.02 5.32
CA SER A 112 12.88 19.48 4.83
C SER A 112 12.95 17.96 4.98
N ARG A 113 13.88 17.35 4.25
CA ARG A 113 14.16 15.92 4.37
C ARG A 113 14.73 15.54 5.74
N ASN A 114 15.43 16.47 6.40
CA ASN A 114 15.93 16.26 7.77
C ASN A 114 14.78 16.18 8.78
N GLU A 115 13.75 17.03 8.64
CA GLU A 115 12.55 16.99 9.48
C GLU A 115 11.78 15.68 9.29
N GLN A 116 11.65 15.24 8.03
CA GLN A 116 11.08 13.93 7.70
C GLN A 116 11.83 12.78 8.37
N TYR A 117 13.16 12.76 8.27
CA TYR A 117 13.98 11.73 8.92
C TYR A 117 13.88 11.79 10.43
N ALA A 118 13.86 12.99 11.02
CA ALA A 118 13.67 13.16 12.46
C ALA A 118 12.34 12.52 12.90
N ALA A 119 11.24 12.75 12.19
CA ALA A 119 9.94 12.13 12.51
C ALA A 119 9.98 10.59 12.41
N GLN A 120 10.66 10.03 11.41
CA GLN A 120 10.83 8.58 11.26
C GLN A 120 11.66 7.99 12.40
N ILE A 121 12.77 8.64 12.78
CA ILE A 121 13.61 8.21 13.90
C ILE A 121 12.83 8.29 15.21
N GLN A 122 12.05 9.34 15.45
CA GLN A 122 11.22 9.46 16.66
C GLN A 122 10.19 8.34 16.75
N PHE A 123 9.55 7.97 15.63
CA PHE A 123 8.65 6.82 15.59
C PHE A 123 9.37 5.51 15.98
N LEU A 124 10.57 5.27 15.42
CA LEU A 124 11.35 4.08 15.78
C LEU A 124 11.76 4.09 17.25
N LYS A 125 12.25 5.23 17.77
CA LYS A 125 12.63 5.39 19.17
C LYS A 125 11.48 5.04 20.12
N LYS A 126 10.27 5.55 19.84
CA LYS A 126 9.05 5.26 20.59
C LYS A 126 8.77 3.75 20.69
N HIS A 127 8.79 3.04 19.57
CA HIS A 127 8.38 1.64 19.52
C HIS A 127 9.48 0.63 19.86
N PHE A 128 10.75 1.03 19.78
CA PHE A 128 11.89 0.21 20.22
C PHE A 128 12.40 0.55 21.62
N GLY A 129 11.80 1.54 22.31
CA GLY A 129 12.22 1.94 23.66
C GLY A 129 13.61 2.58 23.70
N ILE A 130 14.04 3.23 22.62
CA ILE A 130 15.36 3.88 22.52
C ILE A 130 15.21 5.33 23.02
N GLN A 131 15.96 5.70 24.06
CA GLN A 131 16.02 7.06 24.60
C GLN A 131 16.89 7.97 23.70
#